data_AF-W6N9S2-F1
#
_entry.id   AF-W6N9S2-F1
#
_cell.length_a   1.000
_cell.length_b   1.000
_cell.length_c   1.000
_cell.angle_alpha   90.00
_cell.angle_beta   90.00
_cell.angle_gamma   90.00
#
_symmetry.space_group_name_H-M   'P 1'
#
loop_
_entity.id
_entity.type
_entity.pdbx_description
1 polymer ?
#
loop_
_entity_poly.entity_id
_entity_poly.type
_entity_poly.pdbx_seq_one_letter_code
_entity_poly.pdbx_strand_id
1 'polypeptide(L)'
;MTGVLCDNNITERLKSKIYRTVIRPVAIYGAECWPATKEVEARFSVMETKMLRWTAGVTRLDRISNDANRERFGVAPIVDKMREARLRWYGHTLRAKSDSVCKIGLDLDVSGKRSRGRPKQRWLDTLHEDLQAVNIHPDHAINREKWRQHIRKADPAYKRDKR
;
A
#
# COMPACT_ATOMS: atom_id res chain seq x y z
N MET A 1 -1.14 -21.36 -8.51
CA MET A 1 -0.23 -20.51 -7.68
C MET A 1 -0.01 -21.04 -6.26
N THR A 2 -0.91 -21.86 -5.70
CA THR A 2 -0.79 -22.39 -4.33
C THR A 2 0.40 -23.33 -4.13
N GLY A 3 0.76 -24.16 -5.14
CA GLY A 3 1.90 -25.08 -5.03
C GLY A 3 3.22 -24.40 -4.66
N VAL A 4 3.55 -23.29 -5.31
CA VAL A 4 4.85 -22.60 -5.14
C VAL A 4 5.00 -21.92 -3.78
N LEU A 5 3.92 -21.35 -3.24
CA LEU A 5 3.97 -20.67 -1.94
C LEU A 5 4.00 -21.67 -0.77
N CYS A 6 3.37 -22.83 -0.97
CA CYS A 6 3.28 -23.87 0.04
C CYS A 6 4.43 -24.89 0.00
N ASP A 7 5.21 -24.91 -1.08
CA ASP A 7 6.32 -25.86 -1.23
C ASP A 7 7.47 -25.50 -0.28
N ASN A 8 7.82 -26.42 0.61
CA ASN A 8 8.92 -26.25 1.56
C ASN A 8 10.30 -26.30 0.89
N ASN A 9 10.39 -26.86 -0.32
CA ASN A 9 11.63 -26.89 -1.10
C ASN A 9 11.96 -25.52 -1.71
N ILE A 10 10.98 -24.61 -1.75
CA ILE A 10 11.18 -23.28 -2.30
C ILE A 10 11.66 -22.33 -1.22
N THR A 11 12.78 -21.66 -1.51
CA THR A 11 13.37 -20.68 -0.59
C THR A 11 12.38 -19.56 -0.23
N GLU A 12 12.41 -19.12 1.03
CA GLU A 12 11.62 -17.98 1.50
C GLU A 12 11.89 -16.71 0.69
N ARG A 13 13.11 -16.55 0.18
CA ARG A 13 13.46 -15.44 -0.71
C ARG A 13 12.58 -15.42 -1.97
N LEU A 14 12.40 -16.57 -2.61
CA LEU A 14 11.56 -16.65 -3.81
C LEU A 14 10.09 -16.41 -3.46
N LYS A 15 9.61 -16.98 -2.36
CA LYS A 15 8.24 -16.76 -1.86
C LYS A 15 7.98 -15.29 -1.54
N SER A 16 8.92 -14.63 -0.86
CA SER A 16 8.90 -13.18 -0.60
C SER A 16 8.81 -12.37 -1.90
N LYS A 17 9.64 -12.71 -2.88
CA LYS A 17 9.63 -12.04 -4.18
C LYS A 17 8.27 -12.19 -4.87
N ILE A 18 7.72 -13.41 -4.93
CA ILE A 18 6.39 -13.68 -5.51
C ILE A 18 5.31 -12.89 -4.76
N TYR A 19 5.34 -12.87 -3.44
CA TYR A 19 4.39 -12.12 -2.65
C TYR A 19 4.44 -10.62 -2.97
N ARG A 20 5.65 -10.04 -3.02
CA ARG A 20 5.86 -8.61 -3.34
C ARG A 20 5.49 -8.25 -4.77
N THR A 21 5.77 -9.11 -5.76
CA THR A 21 5.63 -8.77 -7.19
C THR A 21 4.32 -9.22 -7.80
N VAL A 22 3.65 -10.22 -7.24
CA VAL A 22 2.42 -10.81 -7.80
C VAL A 22 1.26 -10.62 -6.84
N ILE A 23 1.36 -11.18 -5.63
CA ILE A 23 0.22 -11.29 -4.71
C ILE A 23 -0.21 -9.92 -4.19
N ARG A 24 0.73 -9.14 -3.66
CA ARG A 24 0.43 -7.84 -3.06
C ARG A 24 -0.12 -6.85 -4.08
N PRO A 25 0.48 -6.65 -5.28
CA PRO A 25 -0.08 -5.76 -6.29
C PRO A 25 -1.50 -6.15 -6.72
N VAL A 26 -1.78 -7.46 -6.85
CA VAL A 26 -3.12 -7.96 -7.17
C VAL A 26 -4.09 -7.66 -6.03
N ALA A 27 -3.69 -7.87 -4.77
CA ALA A 27 -4.55 -7.61 -3.63
C ALA A 27 -4.92 -6.12 -3.50
N ILE A 28 -3.95 -5.23 -3.71
CA ILE A 28 -4.17 -3.78 -3.61
C ILE A 28 -4.63 -3.14 -4.94
N TYR A 29 -5.00 -3.95 -5.94
CA TYR A 29 -5.48 -3.42 -7.20
C TYR A 29 -6.68 -2.50 -6.99
N GLY A 30 -6.62 -1.30 -7.57
CA GLY A 30 -7.63 -0.27 -7.38
C GLY A 30 -7.53 0.52 -6.07
N ALA A 31 -6.76 0.08 -5.06
CA ALA A 31 -6.56 0.77 -3.74
C ALA A 31 -6.14 2.24 -3.84
N GLU A 32 -5.63 2.65 -5.00
CA GLU A 32 -5.18 4.01 -5.29
C GLU A 32 -6.35 5.01 -5.36
N CYS A 33 -7.57 4.59 -5.74
CA CYS A 33 -8.66 5.50 -6.13
C CYS A 33 -9.92 5.46 -5.25
N TRP A 34 -9.92 4.76 -4.11
CA TRP A 34 -11.07 4.70 -3.20
C TRP A 34 -10.69 5.00 -1.74
N PRO A 35 -11.64 5.51 -0.93
CA PRO A 35 -11.38 5.80 0.48
C PRO A 35 -11.11 4.50 1.24
N ALA A 36 -9.87 4.30 1.66
CA ALA A 36 -9.48 3.18 2.52
C ALA A 36 -9.95 3.46 3.95
N THR A 37 -11.08 2.89 4.34
CA THR A 37 -11.56 2.97 5.73
C THR A 37 -10.68 2.12 6.65
N LYS A 38 -10.66 2.41 7.96
CA LYS A 38 -9.91 1.61 8.94
C LYS A 38 -10.32 0.13 8.94
N GLU A 39 -11.59 -0.17 8.69
CA GLU A 39 -12.07 -1.54 8.56
C GLU A 39 -11.45 -2.26 7.37
N VAL A 40 -11.38 -1.58 6.23
CA VAL A 40 -10.73 -2.10 5.01
C VAL A 40 -9.25 -2.34 5.26
N GLU A 41 -8.54 -1.36 5.84
CA GLU A 41 -7.12 -1.48 6.20
C GLU A 41 -6.88 -2.67 7.13
N ALA A 42 -7.76 -2.90 8.09
CA ALA A 42 -7.71 -4.06 8.99
C ALA A 42 -7.91 -5.38 8.24
N ARG A 43 -8.89 -5.46 7.33
CA ARG A 43 -9.13 -6.66 6.49
C ARG A 43 -7.91 -7.00 5.63
N PHE A 44 -7.29 -6.00 5.00
CA PHE A 44 -6.05 -6.19 4.24
C PHE A 44 -4.89 -6.66 5.14
N SER A 45 -4.75 -6.07 6.33
CA SER A 45 -3.72 -6.47 7.30
C SER A 45 -3.88 -7.91 7.79
N VAL A 46 -5.12 -8.36 8.01
CA VAL A 46 -5.45 -9.74 8.37
C VAL A 46 -5.14 -10.70 7.22
N MET A 47 -5.55 -10.34 5.99
CA MET A 47 -5.25 -11.12 4.79
C MET A 47 -3.73 -11.29 4.60
N GLU A 48 -2.96 -10.21 4.65
CA GLU A 48 -1.49 -10.25 4.56
C GLU A 48 -0.91 -11.17 5.64
N THR A 49 -1.29 -10.96 6.90
CA THR A 49 -0.77 -11.74 8.03
C THR A 49 -1.05 -13.23 7.84
N LYS A 50 -2.27 -13.58 7.44
CA LYS A 50 -2.67 -14.98 7.18
C LYS A 50 -1.88 -15.58 6.04
N MET A 51 -1.71 -14.86 4.93
CA MET A 51 -0.94 -15.33 3.78
C MET A 51 0.54 -15.52 4.12
N LEU A 52 1.18 -14.56 4.80
CA LEU A 52 2.59 -14.67 5.18
C LEU A 52 2.83 -15.83 6.15
N ARG A 53 1.95 -16.03 7.14
CA ARG A 53 2.03 -17.17 8.06
C ARG A 53 1.90 -18.49 7.33
N TRP A 54 0.91 -18.60 6.45
CA TRP A 54 0.71 -19.80 5.64
C TRP A 54 1.89 -20.10 4.72
N THR A 55 2.44 -19.08 4.06
CA THR A 55 3.60 -19.19 3.16
C THR A 55 4.87 -19.64 3.90
N ALA A 56 5.04 -19.25 5.17
CA ALA A 56 6.16 -19.66 6.01
C ALA A 56 5.91 -20.94 6.81
N GLY A 57 4.73 -21.56 6.70
CA GLY A 57 4.37 -22.72 7.52
C GLY A 57 4.28 -22.42 9.01
N VAL A 58 4.06 -21.15 9.39
CA VAL A 58 4.03 -20.69 10.78
C VAL A 58 2.61 -20.75 11.32
N THR A 59 2.45 -21.45 12.43
CA THR A 59 1.22 -21.57 13.20
C THR A 59 1.18 -20.54 14.34
N ARG A 60 0.09 -20.55 15.12
CA ARG A 60 0.01 -19.75 16.35
C ARG A 60 0.86 -20.32 17.49
N LEU A 61 1.15 -21.63 17.47
CA LEU A 61 1.92 -22.31 18.52
C LEU A 61 3.40 -21.89 18.51
N ASP A 62 3.91 -21.49 17.34
CA ASP A 62 5.29 -21.03 17.17
C ASP A 62 5.55 -19.68 17.86
N ARG A 63 4.50 -18.97 18.31
CA ARG A 63 4.57 -17.68 19.01
C ARG A 63 5.37 -16.59 18.28
N ILE A 64 5.57 -16.73 16.97
CA ILE A 64 6.21 -15.73 16.12
C ILE A 64 5.27 -14.53 15.97
N SER A 65 5.77 -13.32 16.22
CA SER A 65 5.00 -12.08 16.06
C SER A 65 4.72 -11.79 14.58
N ASN A 66 3.68 -11.00 14.29
CA ASN A 66 3.38 -10.63 12.91
C ASN A 66 4.50 -9.79 12.29
N ASP A 67 5.15 -8.94 13.09
CA ASP A 67 6.24 -8.08 12.62
C ASP A 67 7.52 -8.86 12.37
N ALA A 68 7.86 -9.84 13.20
CA ALA A 68 8.97 -10.75 12.93
C ALA A 68 8.74 -11.55 11.63
N ASN A 69 7.49 -11.97 11.37
CA ASN A 69 7.16 -12.63 10.11
C ASN A 69 7.30 -11.68 8.92
N ARG A 70 6.85 -10.42 9.04
CA ARG A 70 7.06 -9.39 8.00
C ARG A 70 8.54 -9.13 7.74
N GLU A 71 9.35 -9.03 8.78
CA GLU A 71 10.80 -8.84 8.69
C GLU A 71 11.48 -10.02 7.99
N ARG A 72 11.08 -11.26 8.32
CA ARG A 72 11.56 -12.49 7.65
C ARG A 72 11.32 -12.46 6.15
N PHE A 73 10.14 -12.03 5.71
CA PHE A 73 9.82 -11.82 4.29
C PHE A 73 10.38 -10.50 3.73
N GLY A 74 10.91 -9.63 4.58
CA GLY A 74 11.40 -8.30 4.24
C GLY A 74 10.30 -7.37 3.73
N VAL A 75 9.05 -7.54 4.17
CA VAL A 75 7.90 -6.81 3.63
C VAL A 75 7.36 -5.77 4.59
N ALA A 76 7.00 -4.59 4.08
CA ALA A 76 6.25 -3.61 4.87
C ALA A 76 4.82 -4.10 5.19
N PRO A 77 4.12 -3.52 6.17
CA PRO A 77 2.67 -3.64 6.27
C PRO A 77 1.97 -3.28 4.95
N ILE A 78 0.99 -4.08 4.53
CA ILE A 78 0.26 -3.85 3.26
C ILE A 78 -0.42 -2.47 3.21
N VAL A 79 -0.86 -1.95 4.35
CA VAL A 79 -1.51 -0.63 4.46
C VAL A 79 -0.53 0.48 4.07
N ASP A 80 0.73 0.38 4.46
CA ASP A 80 1.76 1.34 4.05
C ASP A 80 2.02 1.26 2.54
N LYS A 81 1.90 0.06 1.95
CA LYS A 81 2.00 -0.10 0.50
C LYS A 81 0.79 0.47 -0.24
N MET A 82 -0.41 0.35 0.32
CA MET A 82 -1.62 1.00 -0.20
C MET A 82 -1.47 2.52 -0.17
N ARG A 83 -0.95 3.08 0.92
CA ARG A 83 -0.63 4.51 1.04
C ARG A 83 0.38 4.94 -0.03
N GLU A 84 1.49 4.21 -0.18
CA GLU A 84 2.47 4.49 -1.22
C GLU A 84 1.83 4.49 -2.62
N ALA A 85 0.96 3.53 -2.92
CA ALA A 85 0.27 3.42 -4.20
C ALA A 85 -0.67 4.62 -4.46
N ARG A 86 -1.45 5.02 -3.45
CA ARG A 86 -2.36 6.18 -3.52
C ARG A 86 -1.60 7.51 -3.68
N LEU A 87 -0.51 7.72 -2.94
CA LEU A 87 0.35 8.89 -3.10
C LEU A 87 1.11 8.90 -4.44
N ARG A 88 1.47 7.72 -4.97
CA ARG A 88 2.06 7.58 -6.30
C ARG A 88 1.07 8.03 -7.38
N TRP A 89 -0.18 7.58 -7.28
CA TRP A 89 -1.27 7.97 -8.18
C TRP A 89 -1.55 9.47 -8.06
N TYR A 90 -1.72 9.99 -6.84
CA TYR A 90 -1.97 11.41 -6.60
C TYR A 90 -0.88 12.30 -7.19
N GLY A 91 0.39 11.97 -6.94
CA GLY A 91 1.51 12.71 -7.54
C GLY A 91 1.51 12.64 -9.07
N HIS A 92 1.09 11.52 -9.66
CA HIS A 92 0.93 11.42 -11.12
C HIS A 92 -0.17 12.37 -11.61
N THR A 93 -1.32 12.39 -10.94
CA THR A 93 -2.42 13.31 -11.24
C THR A 93 -2.02 14.78 -11.09
N LEU A 94 -1.26 15.14 -10.06
CA LEU A 94 -0.78 16.52 -9.86
C LEU A 94 0.11 17.03 -10.99
N ARG A 95 0.91 16.15 -11.61
CA ARG A 95 1.78 16.47 -12.76
C ARG A 95 1.09 16.35 -14.11
N ALA A 96 -0.11 15.79 -14.15
CA ALA A 96 -0.85 15.63 -15.39
C ALA A 96 -1.33 17.00 -15.91
N LYS A 97 -1.59 17.08 -17.22
CA LYS A 97 -2.16 18.29 -17.83
C LYS A 97 -3.56 18.56 -17.27
N SER A 98 -3.97 19.83 -17.30
CA SER A 98 -5.27 20.30 -16.78
C SER A 98 -6.47 19.67 -17.49
N ASP A 99 -6.32 19.30 -18.76
CA ASP A 99 -7.33 18.65 -19.59
C ASP A 99 -7.40 17.12 -19.38
N SER A 100 -6.49 16.54 -18.60
CA SER A 100 -6.50 15.10 -18.35
C SER A 100 -7.68 14.71 -17.47
N VAL A 101 -8.33 13.59 -17.78
CA VAL A 101 -9.49 13.07 -17.04
C VAL A 101 -9.19 12.91 -15.54
N CYS A 102 -7.98 12.47 -15.20
CA CYS A 102 -7.58 12.32 -13.80
C CYS A 102 -7.52 13.66 -13.06
N LYS A 103 -7.01 14.71 -13.71
CA LYS A 103 -6.90 16.06 -13.13
C LYS A 103 -8.28 16.69 -12.98
N ILE A 104 -9.11 16.62 -14.03
CA ILE A 104 -10.51 17.08 -14.00
C ILE A 104 -11.28 16.38 -12.87
N GLY A 105 -11.15 15.05 -12.75
CA GLY A 105 -11.85 14.29 -11.70
C GLY A 105 -11.35 14.59 -10.28
N LEU A 106 -10.07 14.95 -10.13
CA LEU A 106 -9.51 15.37 -8.84
C LEU A 106 -10.01 16.77 -8.42
N ASP A 107 -10.08 17.69 -9.38
CA ASP A 107 -10.46 19.09 -9.16
C ASP A 107 -11.99 19.30 -9.17
N LEU A 108 -12.76 18.28 -9.54
CA LEU A 108 -14.22 18.31 -9.57
C LEU A 108 -14.80 18.48 -8.15
N ASP A 109 -15.40 19.65 -7.91
CA ASP A 109 -16.21 19.89 -6.72
C ASP A 109 -17.69 19.61 -7.02
N VAL A 110 -18.31 18.80 -6.17
CA VAL A 110 -19.74 18.46 -6.28
C VAL A 110 -20.48 19.22 -5.21
N SER A 111 -21.27 20.21 -5.62
CA SER A 111 -22.04 21.06 -4.71
C SER A 111 -22.98 20.24 -3.84
N GLY A 112 -22.95 20.46 -2.52
CA GLY A 112 -23.84 19.80 -1.57
C GLY A 112 -23.36 19.90 -0.13
N LYS A 113 -24.25 19.66 0.83
CA LYS A 113 -23.90 19.62 2.26
C LYS A 113 -23.72 18.17 2.71
N ARG A 114 -22.69 17.92 3.53
CA ARG A 114 -22.51 16.63 4.21
C ARG A 114 -23.62 16.41 5.24
N SER A 115 -24.11 15.18 5.36
CA SER A 115 -25.01 14.82 6.45
C SER A 115 -24.31 14.99 7.80
N ARG A 116 -25.08 15.40 8.82
CA ARG A 116 -24.56 15.49 10.20
C ARG A 116 -24.39 14.09 10.79
N GLY A 117 -23.45 13.93 11.73
CA GLY A 117 -23.22 12.67 12.46
C GLY A 117 -22.02 11.90 11.92
N ARG A 118 -22.27 10.79 11.20
CA ARG A 118 -21.23 9.92 10.62
C ARG A 118 -21.18 10.05 9.09
N PRO A 119 -20.61 11.15 8.54
CA PRO A 119 -20.34 11.26 7.11
C PRO A 119 -19.51 10.08 6.61
N LYS A 120 -19.72 9.70 5.34
CA LYS A 120 -18.83 8.73 4.67
C LYS A 120 -17.45 9.36 4.46
N GLN A 121 -16.40 8.55 4.68
CA GLN A 121 -15.01 8.91 4.39
C GLN A 121 -14.87 9.26 2.90
N ARG A 122 -14.31 10.43 2.58
CA ARG A 122 -13.91 10.76 1.19
C ARG A 122 -12.50 10.28 0.93
N TRP A 123 -12.21 10.04 -0.34
CA TRP A 123 -10.85 9.76 -0.78
C TRP A 123 -9.87 10.89 -0.42
N LEU A 124 -10.30 12.16 -0.54
CA LEU A 124 -9.51 13.32 -0.14
C LEU A 124 -9.20 13.37 1.37
N ASP A 125 -10.12 12.90 2.23
CA ASP A 125 -9.87 12.85 3.67
C ASP A 125 -8.74 11.84 3.96
N THR A 126 -8.78 10.65 3.35
CA THR A 126 -7.71 9.64 3.44
C THR A 126 -6.39 10.15 2.85
N LEU A 127 -6.44 10.86 1.72
CA LEU A 127 -5.25 11.44 1.12
C LEU A 127 -4.58 12.46 2.06
N HIS A 128 -5.36 13.28 2.76
CA HIS A 128 -4.83 14.23 3.73
C HIS A 128 -4.10 13.53 4.87
N GLU A 129 -4.70 12.47 5.44
CA GLU A 129 -4.06 11.63 6.46
C GLU A 129 -2.74 11.01 5.93
N ASP A 130 -2.71 10.56 4.68
CA ASP A 130 -1.51 9.98 4.09
C ASP A 130 -0.37 10.99 3.91
N LEU A 131 -0.68 12.19 3.43
CA LEU A 131 0.29 13.28 3.26
C LEU A 131 0.89 13.68 4.61
N GLN A 132 0.06 13.73 5.67
CA GLN A 132 0.52 13.94 7.03
C GLN A 132 1.42 12.79 7.51
N ALA A 133 1.03 11.54 7.27
CA ALA A 133 1.78 10.36 7.71
C ALA A 133 3.18 10.29 7.08
N VAL A 134 3.36 10.78 5.85
CA VAL A 134 4.68 10.83 5.19
C VAL A 134 5.37 12.20 5.28
N ASN A 135 4.71 13.17 5.91
CA ASN A 135 5.14 14.57 6.06
C ASN A 135 5.60 15.20 4.73
N ILE A 136 4.72 15.22 3.71
CA ILE A 136 5.01 15.83 2.41
C ILE A 136 3.91 16.81 1.97
N HIS A 137 4.33 17.95 1.43
CA HIS A 137 3.42 18.91 0.82
C HIS A 137 3.13 18.52 -0.66
N PRO A 138 1.87 18.65 -1.15
CA PRO A 138 1.50 18.38 -2.55
C PRO A 138 2.40 19.04 -3.60
N ASP A 139 2.90 20.26 -3.36
CA ASP A 139 3.76 20.99 -4.30
C ASP A 139 5.08 20.28 -4.59
N HIS A 140 5.54 19.43 -3.66
CA HIS A 140 6.72 18.60 -3.89
C HIS A 140 6.51 17.57 -5.00
N ALA A 141 5.27 17.33 -5.45
CA ALA A 141 4.96 16.40 -6.53
C ALA A 141 5.54 16.83 -7.87
N ILE A 142 5.83 18.13 -8.08
CA ILE A 142 6.46 18.64 -9.31
C ILE A 142 7.84 18.00 -9.49
N ASN A 143 8.63 17.93 -8.41
CA ASN A 143 9.89 17.20 -8.43
C ASN A 143 9.62 15.70 -8.23
N ARG A 144 9.60 14.96 -9.34
CA ARG A 144 9.33 13.52 -9.36
C ARG A 144 10.29 12.72 -8.47
N GLU A 145 11.56 13.11 -8.41
CA GLU A 145 12.55 12.41 -7.62
C GLU A 145 12.33 12.64 -6.12
N LYS A 146 12.17 13.91 -5.71
CA LYS A 146 11.85 14.27 -4.33
C LYS A 146 10.56 13.56 -3.87
N TRP A 147 9.52 13.59 -4.70
CA TRP A 147 8.26 12.88 -4.42
C TRP A 147 8.50 11.39 -4.20
N ARG A 148 9.22 10.73 -5.13
CA ARG A 148 9.51 9.29 -5.06
C ARG A 148 10.29 8.91 -3.81
N GLN A 149 11.28 9.70 -3.42
CA GLN A 149 12.09 9.44 -2.22
C GLN A 149 11.28 9.48 -0.92
N HIS A 150 10.27 10.35 -0.86
CA HIS A 150 9.40 10.45 0.33
C HIS A 150 8.39 9.29 0.40
N ILE A 151 7.78 8.91 -0.74
CA ILE A 151 6.71 7.91 -0.75
C ILE A 151 7.23 6.46 -0.75
N ARG A 152 8.39 6.19 -1.37
CA ARG A 152 8.92 4.82 -1.57
C ARG A 152 9.68 4.32 -0.33
N LYS A 153 9.04 4.39 0.84
CA LYS A 153 9.63 4.01 2.13
C LYS A 153 9.05 2.73 2.72
N ALA A 154 7.97 2.18 2.15
CA ALA A 154 7.28 1.04 2.74
C ALA A 154 8.19 -0.20 2.80
N ASP A 155 8.59 -0.71 1.63
CA ASP A 155 9.38 -1.93 1.55
C ASP A 155 10.87 -1.64 1.80
N PRO A 156 11.53 -2.28 2.79
CA PRO A 156 12.94 -2.03 3.06
C PRO A 156 13.82 -2.41 1.86
N ALA A 157 14.74 -1.52 1.51
CA ALA A 157 15.76 -1.77 0.49
C ALA A 157 16.71 -2.87 1.00
N TYR A 158 16.69 -4.03 0.36
CA TYR A 158 17.41 -5.18 0.89
C TYR A 158 18.87 -5.21 0.43
N LYS A 159 19.80 -5.44 1.37
CA LYS A 159 21.23 -5.61 1.06
C LYS A 159 21.51 -6.84 0.17
N ARG A 160 20.63 -7.86 0.13
CA ARG A 160 20.85 -9.09 -0.66
C ARG A 160 20.34 -9.04 -2.11
N ASP A 161 19.83 -7.89 -2.57
CA ASP A 161 19.45 -7.65 -3.98
C ASP A 161 20.58 -7.04 -4.82
N LYS A 162 21.76 -6.82 -4.22
CA LYS A 162 22.99 -6.58 -4.98
C LYS A 162 23.39 -7.91 -5.63
N ARG A 163 23.21 -7.99 -6.94
CA ARG A 163 23.92 -8.95 -7.81
C ARG A 163 25.40 -8.59 -7.84
#